data_AF-A0A957K035-F1
#
_entry.id   AF-A0A957K035-F1
#
_cell.length_a   1.000
_cell.length_b   1.000
_cell.length_c   1.000
_cell.angle_alpha   90.00
_cell.angle_beta   90.00
_cell.angle_gamma   90.00
#
_symmetry.space_group_name_H-M   'P 1'
#
loop_
_entity.id
_entity.type
_entity.pdbx_description
1 polymer ?
#
loop_
_entity_poly.entity_id
_entity_poly.type
_entity_poly.pdbx_seq_one_letter_code
_entity_poly.pdbx_strand_id
1 'polypeptide(L)'
;GNATVAGGDENTASASHSTVAGGLLNNALATFSTIGGGNGNTTSGVRSTVGGGDHNLASADAATVAGGLNNDATDGAATIGGGTNNTASGPWSTVGGGSQNEATGNYATISGGEENLAAGYAANVSGGRLNSASGFMAGVPNGVSNTASGNSSLAAGRFAHAAHDHTFVWSDGTTVSFSSSDENQFLIHASGGVGINTTNPESQFHVVDSINGAATNLNAHVAVIENMNSGASPDVLALVAGTTNPDGSVNYVTFFDASGAIAAIQGNGSGGVSYSTSGADFAEYLPLQSALDLDLVPGTVLGLVGNELSLATATAQRVFVVSTAAGFVGNASLNGDDDARALVAFMGQVPVRVRGPVQAGDLLIASGLNDGTAIALNPTLLTPALATQIVGQALESSAGDSIQLVMTLVGQPTDLFWATLLADTQAQLADLEARLAALEEALLDEAEAGNE
;
A
#
# COMPACT_ATOMS: atom_id res chain seq x y z
N GLY A 1 16.89 -26.49 69.91
CA GLY A 1 16.36 -25.88 68.68
C GLY A 1 15.26 -24.93 69.10
N ASN A 2 15.31 -23.68 68.65
CA ASN A 2 14.41 -22.60 69.10
C ASN A 2 13.10 -22.57 68.31
N ALA A 3 12.39 -23.70 68.21
CA ALA A 3 11.10 -23.76 67.51
C ALA A 3 9.99 -23.18 68.40
N THR A 4 9.00 -22.50 67.80
CA THR A 4 7.89 -21.88 68.52
C THR A 4 6.55 -22.25 67.90
N VAL A 5 5.62 -22.76 68.71
CA VAL A 5 4.17 -22.81 68.40
C VAL A 5 3.46 -21.98 69.46
N ALA A 6 2.90 -20.83 69.08
CA ALA A 6 2.35 -19.88 70.05
C ALA A 6 0.90 -20.21 70.49
N GLY A 7 0.17 -21.05 69.75
CA GLY A 7 -1.17 -21.50 70.12
C GLY A 7 -1.85 -22.34 69.03
N GLY A 8 -3.17 -22.54 69.18
CA GLY A 8 -3.98 -23.31 68.24
C GLY A 8 -4.00 -24.81 68.50
N ASP A 9 -4.46 -25.58 67.51
CA ASP A 9 -4.62 -27.02 67.59
C ASP A 9 -3.87 -27.75 66.46
N GLU A 10 -3.29 -28.91 66.77
CA GLU A 10 -2.54 -29.76 65.82
C GLU A 10 -1.45 -29.07 64.97
N ASN A 11 -0.83 -28.00 65.50
CA ASN A 11 0.27 -27.30 64.83
C ASN A 11 1.64 -27.93 65.14
N THR A 12 2.51 -28.03 64.13
CA THR A 12 3.87 -28.58 64.24
C THR A 12 4.92 -27.55 63.84
N ALA A 13 5.90 -27.29 64.70
CA ALA A 13 7.13 -26.59 64.37
C ALA A 13 8.34 -27.48 64.75
N SER A 14 9.00 -28.09 63.76
CA SER A 14 9.96 -29.19 64.01
C SER A 14 11.43 -28.85 63.76
N ALA A 15 11.73 -27.76 63.06
CA ALA A 15 13.09 -27.36 62.70
C ALA A 15 13.64 -26.22 63.57
N SER A 16 14.94 -25.96 63.45
CA SER A 16 15.61 -24.90 64.22
C SER A 16 15.07 -23.52 63.83
N HIS A 17 14.62 -22.73 64.82
CA HIS A 17 14.07 -21.39 64.62
C HIS A 17 12.80 -21.34 63.73
N SER A 18 12.07 -22.44 63.58
CA SER A 18 10.77 -22.40 62.91
C SER A 18 9.69 -21.84 63.84
N THR A 19 8.71 -21.14 63.27
CA THR A 19 7.63 -20.47 64.02
C THR A 19 6.26 -20.76 63.42
N VAL A 20 5.30 -21.13 64.25
CA VAL A 20 3.87 -21.12 63.96
C VAL A 20 3.17 -20.22 64.98
N ALA A 21 2.55 -19.13 64.54
CA ALA A 21 1.92 -18.17 65.46
C ALA A 21 0.55 -18.62 66.02
N GLY A 22 -0.12 -19.58 65.38
CA GLY A 22 -1.40 -20.14 65.82
C GLY A 22 -2.12 -20.90 64.71
N GLY A 23 -3.41 -21.18 64.89
CA GLY A 23 -4.27 -21.79 63.86
C GLY A 23 -4.53 -23.29 64.05
N LEU A 24 -4.87 -23.99 62.97
CA LEU A 24 -5.15 -25.42 62.95
C LEU A 24 -4.25 -26.12 61.91
N LEU A 25 -3.65 -27.26 62.26
CA LEU A 25 -2.96 -28.15 61.30
C LEU A 25 -1.81 -27.52 60.51
N ASN A 26 -1.13 -26.50 61.05
CA ASN A 26 -0.02 -25.85 60.36
C ASN A 26 1.32 -26.55 60.62
N ASN A 27 2.15 -26.72 59.58
CA ASN A 27 3.39 -27.48 59.61
C ASN A 27 4.61 -26.64 59.18
N ALA A 28 5.37 -26.11 60.14
CA ALA A 28 6.64 -25.41 59.92
C ALA A 28 7.86 -26.33 60.11
N LEU A 29 8.31 -26.93 58.99
CA LEU A 29 9.19 -28.09 58.96
C LEU A 29 10.67 -27.78 58.67
N ALA A 30 11.02 -26.55 58.31
CA ALA A 30 12.38 -26.18 57.91
C ALA A 30 12.98 -25.02 58.71
N THR A 31 14.31 -24.93 58.69
CA THR A 31 15.07 -23.94 59.48
C THR A 31 14.66 -22.51 59.09
N PHE A 32 14.38 -21.67 60.08
CA PHE A 32 13.88 -20.29 59.90
C PHE A 32 12.55 -20.17 59.12
N SER A 33 11.78 -21.26 58.98
CA SER A 33 10.46 -21.20 58.34
C SER A 33 9.41 -20.55 59.26
N THR A 34 8.47 -19.81 58.69
CA THR A 34 7.45 -19.08 59.46
C THR A 34 6.06 -19.29 58.89
N ILE A 35 5.10 -19.63 59.76
CA ILE A 35 3.67 -19.62 59.47
C ILE A 35 2.97 -18.61 60.41
N GLY A 36 2.35 -17.58 59.83
CA GLY A 36 1.66 -16.54 60.60
C GLY A 36 0.31 -16.95 61.20
N GLY A 37 -0.26 -18.09 60.78
CA GLY A 37 -1.50 -18.65 61.30
C GLY A 37 -2.30 -19.38 60.22
N GLY A 38 -3.60 -19.56 60.43
CA GLY A 38 -4.51 -20.14 59.43
C GLY A 38 -4.76 -21.64 59.60
N ASN A 39 -5.13 -22.32 58.53
CA ASN A 39 -5.51 -23.73 58.53
C ASN A 39 -4.70 -24.53 57.49
N GLY A 40 -4.08 -25.64 57.90
CA GLY A 40 -3.46 -26.58 56.97
C GLY A 40 -2.26 -26.05 56.17
N ASN A 41 -1.62 -24.96 56.59
CA ASN A 41 -0.49 -24.41 55.86
C ASN A 41 0.80 -25.20 56.12
N THR A 42 1.69 -25.29 55.13
CA THR A 42 2.96 -26.01 55.24
C THR A 42 4.13 -25.18 54.73
N THR A 43 5.19 -25.09 55.53
CA THR A 43 6.48 -24.49 55.12
C THR A 43 7.58 -25.52 55.30
N SER A 44 8.16 -26.03 54.21
CA SER A 44 9.23 -27.04 54.23
C SER A 44 10.56 -26.57 53.62
N GLY A 45 10.61 -25.34 53.13
CA GLY A 45 11.84 -24.71 52.62
C GLY A 45 12.59 -23.91 53.68
N VAL A 46 13.91 -23.84 53.58
CA VAL A 46 14.71 -22.97 54.48
C VAL A 46 14.29 -21.51 54.27
N ARG A 47 14.09 -20.74 55.34
CA ARG A 47 13.60 -19.33 55.26
C ARG A 47 12.27 -19.14 54.52
N SER A 48 11.50 -20.22 54.31
CA SER A 48 10.19 -20.12 53.66
C SER A 48 9.15 -19.48 54.58
N THR A 49 8.19 -18.78 53.99
CA THR A 49 7.17 -18.04 54.75
C THR A 49 5.78 -18.30 54.18
N VAL A 50 4.84 -18.67 55.05
CA VAL A 50 3.40 -18.55 54.79
C VAL A 50 2.82 -17.51 55.75
N GLY A 51 2.30 -16.39 55.23
CA GLY A 51 1.74 -15.34 56.09
C GLY A 51 0.46 -15.77 56.82
N GLY A 52 -0.31 -16.68 56.23
CA GLY A 52 -1.54 -17.26 56.80
C GLY A 52 -2.38 -17.92 55.72
N GLY A 53 -3.70 -17.99 55.92
CA GLY A 53 -4.64 -18.54 54.93
C GLY A 53 -4.96 -20.02 55.13
N ASP A 54 -5.37 -20.70 54.07
CA ASP A 54 -5.86 -22.07 54.10
C ASP A 54 -5.12 -22.93 53.06
N HIS A 55 -4.53 -24.04 53.48
CA HIS A 55 -3.83 -25.03 52.63
C HIS A 55 -2.72 -24.45 51.73
N ASN A 56 -1.99 -23.42 52.16
CA ASN A 56 -0.86 -22.91 51.37
C ASN A 56 0.44 -23.68 51.63
N LEU A 57 1.25 -23.87 50.59
CA LEU A 57 2.54 -24.54 50.62
C LEU A 57 3.67 -23.60 50.18
N ALA A 58 4.69 -23.46 51.04
CA ALA A 58 5.97 -22.87 50.65
C ALA A 58 7.10 -23.89 50.89
N SER A 59 7.49 -24.64 49.86
CA SER A 59 8.31 -25.85 50.04
C SER A 59 9.80 -25.69 49.74
N ALA A 60 10.23 -24.57 49.14
CA ALA A 60 11.61 -24.33 48.73
C ALA A 60 12.29 -23.16 49.46
N ASP A 61 13.62 -23.05 49.32
CA ASP A 61 14.42 -22.03 50.02
C ASP A 61 13.97 -20.61 49.65
N ALA A 62 13.71 -19.78 50.67
CA ALA A 62 13.17 -18.42 50.56
C ALA A 62 11.82 -18.30 49.81
N ALA A 63 11.10 -19.41 49.60
CA ALA A 63 9.76 -19.36 49.00
C ALA A 63 8.76 -18.65 49.91
N THR A 64 7.89 -17.83 49.34
CA THR A 64 6.94 -17.00 50.09
C THR A 64 5.54 -17.14 49.53
N VAL A 65 4.57 -17.42 50.41
CA VAL A 65 3.14 -17.26 50.14
C VAL A 65 2.59 -16.28 51.18
N ALA A 66 2.14 -15.10 50.77
CA ALA A 66 1.68 -14.10 51.76
C ALA A 66 0.34 -14.50 52.42
N GLY A 67 -0.48 -15.32 51.74
CA GLY A 67 -1.74 -15.86 52.25
C GLY A 67 -2.60 -16.46 51.13
N GLY A 68 -3.91 -16.58 51.34
CA GLY A 68 -4.85 -17.08 50.35
C GLY A 68 -5.29 -18.53 50.59
N LEU A 69 -5.81 -19.19 49.54
CA LEU A 69 -6.30 -20.56 49.57
C LEU A 69 -5.54 -21.43 48.56
N ASN A 70 -4.93 -22.52 49.03
CA ASN A 70 -4.33 -23.55 48.18
C ASN A 70 -3.30 -23.01 47.17
N ASN A 71 -2.37 -22.17 47.63
CA ASN A 71 -1.28 -21.66 46.80
C ASN A 71 0.05 -22.40 47.06
N ASP A 72 0.78 -22.69 45.99
CA ASP A 72 1.98 -23.53 46.00
C ASP A 72 3.21 -22.76 45.48
N ALA A 73 4.07 -22.30 46.38
CA ALA A 73 5.40 -21.75 46.05
C ALA A 73 6.48 -22.82 46.26
N THR A 74 6.93 -23.46 45.18
CA THR A 74 7.65 -24.75 45.26
C THR A 74 9.10 -24.73 44.81
N ASP A 75 9.62 -23.59 44.31
CA ASP A 75 11.03 -23.43 43.92
C ASP A 75 11.68 -22.20 44.61
N GLY A 76 13.00 -22.09 44.50
CA GLY A 76 13.84 -21.13 45.22
C GLY A 76 13.42 -19.69 44.95
N ALA A 77 13.19 -18.93 46.03
CA ALA A 77 12.72 -17.55 46.00
C ALA A 77 11.41 -17.32 45.21
N ALA A 78 10.64 -18.38 44.94
CA ALA A 78 9.31 -18.24 44.34
C ALA A 78 8.37 -17.47 45.28
N THR A 79 7.57 -16.56 44.73
CA THR A 79 6.70 -15.69 45.52
C THR A 79 5.27 -15.72 45.02
N ILE A 80 4.32 -15.92 45.94
CA ILE A 80 2.88 -15.76 45.71
C ILE A 80 2.33 -14.70 46.66
N GLY A 81 1.78 -13.62 46.11
CA GLY A 81 1.21 -12.52 46.90
C GLY A 81 -0.14 -12.85 47.55
N GLY A 82 -0.86 -13.87 47.07
CA GLY A 82 -2.12 -14.35 47.62
C GLY A 82 -3.01 -14.99 46.56
N GLY A 83 -4.32 -15.01 46.79
CA GLY A 83 -5.30 -15.54 45.84
C GLY A 83 -5.65 -17.01 46.06
N THR A 84 -6.09 -17.69 45.01
CA THR A 84 -6.59 -19.07 45.08
C THR A 84 -5.96 -19.95 44.02
N ASN A 85 -5.47 -21.14 44.40
CA ASN A 85 -4.94 -22.14 43.44
C ASN A 85 -3.80 -21.61 42.56
N ASN A 86 -2.95 -20.71 43.05
CA ASN A 86 -1.81 -20.24 42.27
C ASN A 86 -0.57 -21.10 42.52
N THR A 87 0.24 -21.28 41.48
CA THR A 87 1.49 -22.04 41.53
C THR A 87 2.65 -21.17 41.06
N ALA A 88 3.70 -21.06 41.89
CA ALA A 88 4.98 -20.46 41.53
C ALA A 88 6.07 -21.52 41.70
N SER A 89 6.46 -22.16 40.61
CA SER A 89 7.35 -23.34 40.59
C SER A 89 8.60 -23.14 39.74
N GLY A 90 8.82 -21.94 39.19
CA GLY A 90 10.11 -21.53 38.64
C GLY A 90 11.00 -20.86 39.70
N PRO A 91 12.33 -21.04 39.67
CA PRO A 91 13.26 -20.25 40.47
C PRO A 91 13.06 -18.75 40.22
N TRP A 92 12.96 -17.95 41.28
CA TRP A 92 12.64 -16.51 41.24
C TRP A 92 11.34 -16.16 40.52
N SER A 93 10.42 -17.12 40.34
CA SER A 93 9.12 -16.85 39.75
C SER A 93 8.22 -16.07 40.71
N THR A 94 7.29 -15.29 40.16
CA THR A 94 6.35 -14.50 40.94
C THR A 94 4.93 -14.63 40.40
N VAL A 95 3.99 -14.92 41.28
CA VAL A 95 2.56 -14.71 41.05
C VAL A 95 2.06 -13.64 42.02
N GLY A 96 1.64 -12.49 41.51
CA GLY A 96 1.15 -11.39 42.35
C GLY A 96 -0.15 -11.73 43.10
N GLY A 97 -1.01 -12.56 42.51
CA GLY A 97 -2.25 -13.05 43.09
C GLY A 97 -3.20 -13.60 42.03
N GLY A 98 -4.52 -13.54 42.27
CA GLY A 98 -5.53 -14.02 41.32
C GLY A 98 -5.94 -15.47 41.56
N SER A 99 -6.42 -16.13 40.50
CA SER A 99 -6.94 -17.51 40.57
C SER A 99 -6.30 -18.40 39.51
N GLN A 100 -5.82 -19.59 39.89
CA GLN A 100 -5.31 -20.59 38.93
C GLN A 100 -4.17 -20.10 38.03
N ASN A 101 -3.29 -19.23 38.52
CA ASN A 101 -2.14 -18.77 37.74
C ASN A 101 -0.91 -19.66 38.00
N GLU A 102 -0.13 -19.94 36.96
CA GLU A 102 1.03 -20.82 37.00
C GLU A 102 2.29 -20.13 36.44
N ALA A 103 3.21 -19.72 37.32
CA ALA A 103 4.52 -19.21 36.95
C ALA A 103 5.57 -20.33 37.11
N THR A 104 5.84 -21.06 36.03
CA THR A 104 6.69 -22.26 36.04
C THR A 104 8.07 -22.04 35.44
N GLY A 105 8.26 -20.96 34.66
CA GLY A 105 9.56 -20.58 34.12
C GLY A 105 10.46 -19.88 35.14
N ASN A 106 11.78 -20.04 35.00
CA ASN A 106 12.74 -19.28 35.82
C ASN A 106 12.55 -17.78 35.56
N TYR A 107 12.49 -16.96 36.62
CA TYR A 107 12.20 -15.52 36.54
C TYR A 107 10.84 -15.17 35.91
N ALA A 108 9.94 -16.14 35.72
CA ALA A 108 8.64 -15.89 35.13
C ALA A 108 7.77 -15.06 36.08
N THR A 109 6.97 -14.15 35.52
CA THR A 109 6.12 -13.26 36.32
C THR A 109 4.69 -13.28 35.81
N ILE A 110 3.75 -13.53 36.71
CA ILE A 110 2.33 -13.29 36.52
C ILE A 110 1.88 -12.24 37.52
N SER A 111 1.45 -11.06 37.07
CA SER A 111 1.03 -10.02 38.03
C SER A 111 -0.32 -10.32 38.70
N GLY A 112 -1.20 -11.08 38.04
CA GLY A 112 -2.50 -11.52 38.56
C GLY A 112 -3.39 -12.06 37.45
N GLY A 113 -4.71 -12.03 37.67
CA GLY A 113 -5.71 -12.50 36.70
C GLY A 113 -6.18 -13.93 36.99
N GLU A 114 -6.71 -14.60 35.97
CA GLU A 114 -7.29 -15.94 36.07
C GLU A 114 -6.72 -16.89 35.01
N GLU A 115 -6.29 -18.09 35.41
CA GLU A 115 -5.87 -19.15 34.48
C GLU A 115 -4.74 -18.72 33.52
N ASN A 116 -3.78 -17.94 34.00
CA ASN A 116 -2.62 -17.53 33.20
C ASN A 116 -1.42 -18.46 33.43
N LEU A 117 -0.63 -18.69 32.39
CA LEU A 117 0.58 -19.51 32.40
C LEU A 117 1.78 -18.68 31.94
N ALA A 118 2.85 -18.65 32.74
CA ALA A 118 4.14 -18.10 32.37
C ALA A 118 5.21 -19.19 32.55
N ALA A 119 5.53 -19.89 31.46
CA ALA A 119 6.37 -21.08 31.45
C ALA A 119 7.77 -20.86 30.85
N GLY A 120 7.95 -19.83 30.03
CA GLY A 120 9.25 -19.51 29.46
C GLY A 120 10.21 -18.87 30.46
N TYR A 121 11.52 -19.00 30.23
CA TYR A 121 12.52 -18.25 31.00
C TYR A 121 12.25 -16.75 30.85
N ALA A 122 12.12 -16.03 31.97
CA ALA A 122 11.78 -14.62 32.03
C ALA A 122 10.48 -14.25 31.26
N ALA A 123 9.55 -15.20 31.10
CA ALA A 123 8.27 -14.93 30.49
C ALA A 123 7.38 -14.07 31.39
N ASN A 124 6.54 -13.23 30.81
CA ASN A 124 5.65 -12.35 31.57
C ASN A 124 4.19 -12.42 31.10
N VAL A 125 3.28 -12.52 32.06
CA VAL A 125 1.85 -12.28 31.85
C VAL A 125 1.39 -11.20 32.83
N SER A 126 1.08 -10.01 32.35
CA SER A 126 0.72 -8.91 33.26
C SER A 126 -0.71 -9.02 33.80
N GLY A 127 -1.55 -9.91 33.24
CA GLY A 127 -2.89 -10.19 33.74
C GLY A 127 -3.83 -10.75 32.68
N GLY A 128 -5.12 -10.53 32.87
CA GLY A 128 -6.17 -11.04 31.98
C GLY A 128 -6.59 -12.46 32.35
N ARG A 129 -7.14 -13.18 31.35
CA ARG A 129 -7.64 -14.54 31.55
C ARG A 129 -7.19 -15.50 30.46
N LEU A 130 -6.79 -16.72 30.82
CA LEU A 130 -6.38 -17.76 29.85
C LEU A 130 -5.19 -17.36 28.96
N ASN A 131 -4.26 -16.55 29.46
CA ASN A 131 -3.09 -16.16 28.67
C ASN A 131 -1.91 -17.09 28.93
N SER A 132 -1.12 -17.40 27.90
CA SER A 132 0.04 -18.27 27.99
C SER A 132 1.28 -17.60 27.39
N ALA A 133 2.35 -17.49 28.17
CA ALA A 133 3.67 -17.05 27.71
C ALA A 133 4.69 -18.19 27.96
N SER A 134 5.06 -18.92 26.92
CA SER A 134 5.89 -20.12 27.01
C SER A 134 7.25 -20.01 26.31
N GLY A 135 7.43 -19.05 25.41
CA GLY A 135 8.74 -18.78 24.78
C GLY A 135 9.74 -18.10 25.71
N PHE A 136 11.04 -18.21 25.43
CA PHE A 136 12.08 -17.47 26.15
C PHE A 136 11.83 -15.97 26.03
N MET A 137 11.69 -15.24 27.14
CA MET A 137 11.34 -13.81 27.18
C MET A 137 10.04 -13.46 26.44
N ALA A 138 9.08 -14.40 26.35
CA ALA A 138 7.78 -14.14 25.76
C ALA A 138 6.87 -13.31 26.67
N GLY A 139 6.00 -12.49 26.09
CA GLY A 139 5.14 -11.58 26.81
C GLY A 139 3.67 -11.62 26.40
N VAL A 140 2.79 -11.54 27.40
CA VAL A 140 1.37 -11.20 27.22
C VAL A 140 1.01 -10.03 28.15
N PRO A 141 0.79 -8.81 27.60
CA PRO A 141 0.58 -7.62 28.42
C PRO A 141 -0.83 -7.53 29.03
N ASN A 142 -1.85 -8.13 28.41
CA ASN A 142 -3.20 -8.29 28.96
C ASN A 142 -4.03 -9.14 27.98
N GLY A 143 -5.32 -9.29 28.27
CA GLY A 143 -6.31 -9.75 27.32
C GLY A 143 -6.88 -11.11 27.69
N VAL A 144 -7.44 -11.79 26.69
CA VAL A 144 -8.05 -13.11 26.91
C VAL A 144 -7.60 -14.09 25.85
N SER A 145 -7.15 -15.27 26.28
CA SER A 145 -6.79 -16.38 25.40
C SER A 145 -5.66 -16.06 24.41
N ASN A 146 -4.67 -15.26 24.83
CA ASN A 146 -3.49 -15.00 24.02
C ASN A 146 -2.38 -16.02 24.31
N THR A 147 -1.61 -16.39 23.29
CA THR A 147 -0.46 -17.30 23.40
C THR A 147 0.79 -16.66 22.79
N ALA A 148 1.83 -16.49 23.58
CA ALA A 148 3.17 -16.08 23.15
C ALA A 148 4.14 -17.26 23.36
N SER A 149 4.33 -18.09 22.32
CA SER A 149 5.16 -19.30 22.39
C SER A 149 6.51 -19.18 21.67
N GLY A 150 6.67 -18.20 20.78
CA GLY A 150 7.96 -17.88 20.18
C GLY A 150 8.90 -17.19 21.17
N ASN A 151 10.21 -17.35 21.00
CA ASN A 151 11.20 -16.60 21.78
C ASN A 151 11.10 -15.11 21.48
N SER A 152 11.13 -14.29 22.53
CA SER A 152 10.96 -12.83 22.47
C SER A 152 9.70 -12.41 21.69
N SER A 153 8.63 -13.22 21.77
CA SER A 153 7.35 -12.94 21.12
C SER A 153 6.40 -12.15 22.03
N LEU A 154 5.48 -11.41 21.42
CA LEU A 154 4.45 -10.62 22.12
C LEU A 154 3.07 -10.93 21.54
N ALA A 155 2.13 -11.37 22.38
CA ALA A 155 0.74 -11.59 21.98
C ALA A 155 -0.20 -10.73 22.82
N ALA A 156 -1.08 -9.94 22.19
CA ALA A 156 -1.95 -9.00 22.89
C ALA A 156 -3.37 -8.92 22.30
N GLY A 157 -4.34 -8.60 23.16
CA GLY A 157 -5.74 -8.44 22.78
C GLY A 157 -6.57 -9.68 23.07
N ARG A 158 -7.23 -10.26 22.06
CA ARG A 158 -8.02 -11.49 22.24
C ARG A 158 -7.70 -12.53 21.17
N PHE A 159 -7.41 -13.76 21.60
CA PHE A 159 -7.05 -14.87 20.69
C PHE A 159 -5.85 -14.58 19.76
N ALA A 160 -4.89 -13.75 20.21
CA ALA A 160 -3.63 -13.52 19.50
C ALA A 160 -2.62 -14.63 19.80
N HIS A 161 -1.96 -15.17 18.76
CA HIS A 161 -1.02 -16.28 18.86
C HIS A 161 0.32 -15.94 18.20
N ALA A 162 1.27 -15.43 18.99
CA ALA A 162 2.65 -15.18 18.59
C ALA A 162 3.45 -16.49 18.71
N ALA A 163 3.30 -17.34 17.69
CA ALA A 163 3.75 -18.73 17.67
C ALA A 163 5.23 -18.91 17.27
N HIS A 164 5.82 -17.93 16.60
CA HIS A 164 7.20 -17.96 16.10
C HIS A 164 8.06 -16.88 16.76
N ASP A 165 9.37 -17.06 16.69
CA ASP A 165 10.35 -16.18 17.34
C ASP A 165 10.26 -14.74 16.80
N HIS A 166 10.46 -13.78 17.69
CA HIS A 166 10.52 -12.35 17.37
C HIS A 166 9.24 -11.79 16.72
N THR A 167 8.10 -12.42 16.96
CA THR A 167 6.81 -11.97 16.43
C THR A 167 6.05 -11.07 17.41
N PHE A 168 5.34 -10.08 16.88
CA PHE A 168 4.31 -9.35 17.61
C PHE A 168 2.96 -9.56 16.92
N VAL A 169 2.02 -10.17 17.64
CA VAL A 169 0.65 -10.39 17.20
C VAL A 169 -0.33 -9.61 18.08
N TRP A 170 -1.08 -8.70 17.48
CA TRP A 170 -2.20 -8.03 18.10
C TRP A 170 -3.51 -8.43 17.42
N SER A 171 -4.53 -8.77 18.22
CA SER A 171 -5.86 -9.11 17.72
C SER A 171 -6.95 -8.37 18.50
N ASP A 172 -7.95 -7.86 17.78
CA ASP A 172 -9.06 -7.11 18.35
C ASP A 172 -10.00 -7.97 19.23
N GLY A 173 -11.19 -7.46 19.56
CA GLY A 173 -12.15 -8.13 20.44
C GLY A 173 -12.85 -9.37 19.87
N THR A 174 -12.52 -9.78 18.63
CA THR A 174 -13.11 -10.95 17.98
C THR A 174 -12.70 -12.26 18.65
N THR A 175 -13.41 -13.34 18.32
CA THR A 175 -13.12 -14.70 18.84
C THR A 175 -12.37 -15.57 17.83
N VAL A 176 -11.84 -14.96 16.76
CA VAL A 176 -11.13 -15.67 15.72
C VAL A 176 -9.65 -15.72 16.12
N SER A 177 -9.06 -16.91 16.09
CA SER A 177 -7.62 -17.05 16.32
C SER A 177 -6.84 -16.35 15.22
N PHE A 178 -5.90 -15.50 15.62
CA PHE A 178 -4.99 -14.82 14.71
C PHE A 178 -3.55 -15.16 15.10
N SER A 179 -2.82 -15.79 14.18
CA SER A 179 -1.54 -16.45 14.48
C SER A 179 -0.43 -16.01 13.53
N SER A 180 0.79 -15.87 14.06
CA SER A 180 1.99 -15.77 13.24
C SER A 180 2.23 -17.03 12.42
N SER A 181 2.78 -16.88 11.22
CA SER A 181 3.12 -17.97 10.30
C SER A 181 4.62 -18.18 10.11
N ASP A 182 5.44 -17.22 10.55
CA ASP A 182 6.90 -17.25 10.45
C ASP A 182 7.52 -16.33 11.51
N GLU A 183 8.84 -16.36 11.65
CA GLU A 183 9.61 -15.49 12.55
C GLU A 183 9.59 -14.02 12.10
N ASN A 184 9.88 -13.09 13.01
CA ASN A 184 10.09 -11.65 12.73
C ASN A 184 8.87 -10.93 12.12
N GLN A 185 7.66 -11.41 12.37
CA GLN A 185 6.43 -10.80 11.84
C GLN A 185 5.82 -9.80 12.83
N PHE A 186 5.31 -8.69 12.30
CA PHE A 186 4.37 -7.82 13.00
C PHE A 186 2.99 -7.95 12.37
N LEU A 187 2.03 -8.48 13.13
CA LEU A 187 0.70 -8.84 12.65
C LEU A 187 -0.38 -8.12 13.47
N ILE A 188 -1.33 -7.51 12.76
CA ILE A 188 -2.43 -6.76 13.35
C ILE A 188 -3.75 -7.28 12.76
N HIS A 189 -4.64 -7.77 13.62
CA HIS A 189 -6.04 -8.05 13.25
C HIS A 189 -6.96 -6.99 13.86
N ALA A 190 -7.24 -5.93 13.10
CA ALA A 190 -8.10 -4.83 13.48
C ALA A 190 -9.30 -4.75 12.53
N SER A 191 -10.42 -5.40 12.87
CA SER A 191 -11.62 -5.41 12.01
C SER A 191 -12.20 -4.00 11.76
N GLY A 192 -11.96 -3.06 12.68
CA GLY A 192 -12.30 -1.64 12.53
C GLY A 192 -11.28 -0.80 11.74
N GLY A 193 -10.22 -1.41 11.20
CA GLY A 193 -9.16 -0.73 10.45
C GLY A 193 -7.96 -0.29 11.29
N VAL A 194 -6.85 -0.02 10.61
CA VAL A 194 -5.59 0.49 11.17
C VAL A 194 -5.45 1.97 10.78
N GLY A 195 -5.46 2.84 11.79
CA GLY A 195 -5.21 4.27 11.63
C GLY A 195 -3.77 4.63 12.01
N ILE A 196 -3.07 5.37 11.15
CA ILE A 196 -1.81 6.05 11.48
C ILE A 196 -2.09 7.55 11.44
N ASN A 197 -1.88 8.20 12.59
CA ASN A 197 -2.19 9.62 12.80
C ASN A 197 -3.69 9.98 12.55
N THR A 198 -4.57 8.99 12.70
CA THR A 198 -6.03 9.16 12.74
C THR A 198 -6.64 8.21 13.77
N THR A 199 -7.75 8.63 14.40
CA THR A 199 -8.50 7.81 15.36
C THR A 199 -9.77 7.19 14.77
N ASN A 200 -10.14 7.59 13.55
CA ASN A 200 -11.29 7.07 12.82
C ASN A 200 -10.84 6.68 11.40
N PRO A 201 -10.17 5.52 11.24
CA PRO A 201 -9.78 5.05 9.92
C PRO A 201 -11.03 4.81 9.06
N GLU A 202 -11.02 5.30 7.81
CA GLU A 202 -12.15 5.19 6.88
C GLU A 202 -12.05 3.95 5.99
N SER A 203 -10.91 3.27 6.06
CA SER A 203 -10.57 2.04 5.35
C SER A 203 -9.80 1.09 6.28
N GLN A 204 -9.48 -0.11 5.80
CA GLN A 204 -8.71 -1.08 6.59
C GLN A 204 -7.29 -0.59 6.94
N PHE A 205 -6.72 0.31 6.13
CA PHE A 205 -5.45 0.97 6.41
C PHE A 205 -5.55 2.44 5.97
N HIS A 206 -5.56 3.36 6.94
CA HIS A 206 -5.72 4.79 6.70
C HIS A 206 -4.59 5.57 7.37
N VAL A 207 -3.79 6.27 6.56
CA VAL A 207 -2.72 7.16 7.00
C VAL A 207 -3.13 8.59 6.68
N VAL A 208 -3.12 9.47 7.67
CA VAL A 208 -3.51 10.87 7.50
C VAL A 208 -2.37 11.78 7.94
N ASP A 209 -2.01 12.75 7.11
CA ASP A 209 -1.10 13.82 7.50
C ASP A 209 -1.41 15.10 6.70
N SER A 210 -0.91 16.25 7.15
CA SER A 210 -1.06 17.55 6.49
C SER A 210 0.30 18.06 6.00
N ILE A 211 0.89 17.31 5.06
CA ILE A 211 2.21 17.60 4.51
C ILE A 211 2.08 18.48 3.26
N ASN A 212 2.93 19.49 3.13
CA ASN A 212 3.01 20.36 1.96
C ASN A 212 4.47 20.45 1.47
N GLY A 213 4.69 20.16 0.20
CA GLY A 213 6.01 20.25 -0.43
C GLY A 213 5.99 19.82 -1.89
N ALA A 214 7.09 20.06 -2.59
CA ALA A 214 7.25 19.64 -3.98
C ALA A 214 7.35 18.11 -4.11
N ALA A 215 6.87 17.56 -5.23
CA ALA A 215 6.92 16.11 -5.50
C ALA A 215 8.35 15.53 -5.46
N THR A 216 9.37 16.37 -5.70
CA THR A 216 10.80 16.02 -5.65
C THR A 216 11.37 15.83 -4.24
N ASN A 217 10.62 16.21 -3.19
CA ASN A 217 11.02 15.99 -1.81
C ASN A 217 10.36 14.73 -1.25
N LEU A 218 11.14 13.68 -0.96
CA LEU A 218 10.62 12.43 -0.43
C LEU A 218 9.85 12.59 0.88
N ASN A 219 10.27 13.55 1.72
CA ASN A 219 9.61 13.83 3.01
C ASN A 219 8.31 14.62 2.85
N ALA A 220 7.92 14.98 1.62
CA ALA A 220 6.68 15.70 1.34
C ALA A 220 5.48 14.77 1.02
N HIS A 221 5.61 13.46 1.26
CA HIS A 221 4.61 12.45 0.95
C HIS A 221 4.08 11.77 2.23
N VAL A 222 2.80 11.38 2.23
CA VAL A 222 2.14 10.71 3.39
C VAL A 222 2.67 9.30 3.63
N ALA A 223 3.11 8.61 2.58
CA ALA A 223 3.65 7.26 2.67
C ALA A 223 4.73 7.04 1.59
N VAL A 224 5.72 6.21 1.93
CA VAL A 224 6.76 5.74 1.02
C VAL A 224 6.86 4.23 1.16
N ILE A 225 6.82 3.53 0.03
CA ILE A 225 7.08 2.09 -0.06
C ILE A 225 8.37 1.94 -0.86
N GLU A 226 9.42 1.49 -0.19
CA GLU A 226 10.76 1.40 -0.77
C GLU A 226 11.29 -0.03 -0.65
N ASN A 227 11.81 -0.57 -1.76
CA ASN A 227 12.58 -1.80 -1.75
C ASN A 227 14.06 -1.46 -1.94
N MET A 228 14.85 -1.68 -0.89
CA MET A 228 16.29 -1.40 -0.86
C MET A 228 17.16 -2.43 -1.61
N ASN A 229 16.55 -3.42 -2.25
CA ASN A 229 17.28 -4.44 -3.00
C ASN A 229 17.93 -3.84 -4.27
N SER A 230 19.26 -3.89 -4.34
CA SER A 230 20.05 -3.39 -5.48
C SER A 230 20.32 -4.46 -6.56
N GLY A 231 19.63 -5.59 -6.51
CA GLY A 231 19.71 -6.66 -7.49
C GLY A 231 18.94 -6.38 -8.79
N ALA A 232 18.83 -7.39 -9.65
CA ALA A 232 18.21 -7.25 -10.97
C ALA A 232 16.66 -7.26 -10.97
N SER A 233 16.01 -7.56 -9.84
CA SER A 233 14.54 -7.70 -9.78
C SER A 233 13.97 -7.21 -8.44
N PRO A 234 14.07 -5.91 -8.12
CA PRO A 234 13.40 -5.33 -6.96
C PRO A 234 11.93 -5.05 -7.25
N ASP A 235 11.03 -5.91 -6.77
CA ASP A 235 9.59 -5.67 -6.79
C ASP A 235 9.18 -4.77 -5.61
N VAL A 236 8.37 -3.73 -5.83
CA VAL A 236 8.05 -2.72 -4.79
C VAL A 236 6.62 -2.85 -4.27
N LEU A 237 5.63 -2.80 -5.15
CA LEU A 237 4.21 -2.81 -4.78
C LEU A 237 3.43 -3.75 -5.69
N ALA A 238 2.72 -4.70 -5.07
CA ALA A 238 1.77 -5.56 -5.74
C ALA A 238 0.35 -5.24 -5.25
N LEU A 239 -0.59 -5.09 -6.18
CA LEU A 239 -2.02 -4.91 -5.91
C LEU A 239 -2.77 -6.09 -6.52
N VAL A 240 -3.43 -6.89 -5.69
CA VAL A 240 -4.02 -8.18 -6.10
C VAL A 240 -5.52 -8.17 -5.85
N ALA A 241 -6.29 -8.53 -6.89
CA ALA A 241 -7.72 -8.82 -6.78
C ALA A 241 -7.94 -10.34 -6.76
N GLY A 242 -8.84 -10.82 -5.91
CA GLY A 242 -9.13 -12.26 -5.74
C GLY A 242 -9.94 -12.90 -6.87
N THR A 243 -10.12 -12.21 -8.00
CA THR A 243 -10.95 -12.64 -9.13
C THR A 243 -10.09 -12.87 -10.37
N THR A 244 -10.42 -13.90 -11.16
CA THR A 244 -9.84 -14.08 -12.49
C THR A 244 -10.45 -13.06 -13.46
N ASN A 245 -9.62 -12.46 -14.33
CA ASN A 245 -10.04 -11.43 -15.31
C ASN A 245 -10.85 -10.28 -14.70
N PRO A 246 -10.26 -9.50 -13.77
CA PRO A 246 -10.92 -8.38 -13.12
C PRO A 246 -11.45 -7.39 -14.16
N ASP A 247 -12.72 -7.00 -14.05
CA ASP A 247 -13.40 -6.03 -14.92
C ASP A 247 -13.42 -4.63 -14.31
N GLY A 248 -14.18 -3.71 -14.91
CA GLY A 248 -14.28 -2.32 -14.45
C GLY A 248 -14.88 -2.14 -13.05
N SER A 249 -15.38 -3.21 -12.41
CA SER A 249 -15.79 -3.16 -11.00
C SER A 249 -14.62 -3.28 -10.03
N VAL A 250 -13.47 -3.76 -10.49
CA VAL A 250 -12.25 -3.93 -9.69
C VAL A 250 -11.36 -2.70 -9.84
N ASN A 251 -11.31 -1.88 -8.79
CA ASN A 251 -10.41 -0.72 -8.70
C ASN A 251 -9.14 -1.08 -7.93
N TYR A 252 -7.98 -0.81 -8.52
CA TYR A 252 -6.68 -0.99 -7.88
C TYR A 252 -6.18 0.30 -7.22
N VAL A 253 -6.31 1.41 -7.95
CA VAL A 253 -5.93 2.75 -7.48
C VAL A 253 -7.01 3.72 -7.91
N THR A 254 -7.45 4.58 -7.00
CA THR A 254 -8.40 5.66 -7.30
C THR A 254 -7.79 6.99 -6.85
N PHE A 255 -7.84 7.98 -7.73
CA PHE A 255 -7.38 9.33 -7.46
C PHE A 255 -8.58 10.19 -7.08
N PHE A 256 -8.47 10.92 -5.99
CA PHE A 256 -9.54 11.78 -5.48
C PHE A 256 -9.09 13.24 -5.45
N ASP A 257 -10.03 14.15 -5.73
CA ASP A 257 -9.96 15.54 -5.32
C ASP A 257 -10.99 15.83 -4.22
N ALA A 258 -11.17 17.10 -3.87
CA ALA A 258 -12.16 17.50 -2.85
C ALA A 258 -13.63 17.23 -3.25
N SER A 259 -13.90 16.95 -4.53
CA SER A 259 -15.23 16.72 -5.10
C SER A 259 -15.54 15.24 -5.37
N GLY A 260 -14.53 14.38 -5.46
CA GLY A 260 -14.69 12.93 -5.61
C GLY A 260 -13.57 12.28 -6.41
N ALA A 261 -13.85 11.10 -6.95
CA ALA A 261 -12.89 10.37 -7.79
C ALA A 261 -12.72 11.06 -9.15
N ILE A 262 -11.47 11.30 -9.55
CA ILE A 262 -11.10 11.97 -10.82
C ILE A 262 -10.42 11.04 -11.83
N ALA A 263 -9.80 9.95 -11.36
CA ALA A 263 -9.19 8.93 -12.22
C ALA A 263 -9.08 7.59 -11.48
N ALA A 264 -8.87 6.51 -12.22
CA ALA A 264 -8.64 5.19 -11.64
C ALA A 264 -7.76 4.29 -12.51
N ILE A 265 -7.07 3.35 -11.87
CA ILE A 265 -6.52 2.15 -12.51
C ILE A 265 -7.43 0.98 -12.14
N GLN A 266 -8.07 0.38 -13.12
CA GLN A 266 -9.14 -0.62 -12.93
C GLN A 266 -8.97 -1.81 -13.87
N GLY A 267 -9.59 -2.94 -13.53
CA GLY A 267 -9.63 -4.12 -14.40
C GLY A 267 -10.32 -3.82 -15.74
N ASN A 268 -9.92 -4.52 -16.80
CA ASN A 268 -10.51 -4.38 -18.14
C ASN A 268 -11.31 -5.61 -18.62
N GLY A 269 -11.45 -6.64 -17.78
CA GLY A 269 -12.20 -7.86 -18.06
C GLY A 269 -11.52 -8.81 -19.05
N SER A 270 -10.33 -8.46 -19.55
CA SER A 270 -9.59 -9.17 -20.59
C SER A 270 -8.17 -9.54 -20.14
N GLY A 271 -7.95 -9.66 -18.83
CA GLY A 271 -6.65 -10.01 -18.24
C GLY A 271 -5.68 -8.85 -18.13
N GLY A 272 -6.13 -7.59 -18.27
CA GLY A 272 -5.31 -6.40 -18.09
C GLY A 272 -5.98 -5.32 -17.23
N VAL A 273 -5.35 -4.15 -17.20
CA VAL A 273 -5.87 -2.94 -16.55
C VAL A 273 -6.17 -1.85 -17.58
N SER A 274 -7.04 -0.94 -17.21
CA SER A 274 -7.33 0.31 -17.92
C SER A 274 -7.03 1.49 -16.99
N TYR A 275 -6.49 2.55 -17.56
CA TYR A 275 -6.39 3.86 -16.91
C TYR A 275 -7.59 4.69 -17.34
N SER A 276 -8.48 4.94 -16.40
CA SER A 276 -9.71 5.69 -16.63
C SER A 276 -9.49 7.14 -16.18
N THR A 277 -9.58 8.05 -17.14
CA THR A 277 -9.41 9.50 -16.95
C THR A 277 -10.39 10.23 -17.85
N SER A 278 -10.71 11.49 -17.55
CA SER A 278 -11.47 12.36 -18.44
C SER A 278 -10.67 12.81 -19.66
N GLY A 279 -9.35 12.64 -19.64
CA GLY A 279 -8.49 13.04 -20.75
C GLY A 279 -8.53 12.06 -21.92
N ALA A 280 -8.57 12.57 -23.15
CA ALA A 280 -8.81 11.78 -24.36
C ALA A 280 -7.62 11.73 -25.34
N ASP A 281 -6.53 12.42 -25.01
CA ASP A 281 -5.33 12.51 -25.84
C ASP A 281 -4.04 12.22 -25.09
N PHE A 282 -3.02 11.86 -25.86
CA PHE A 282 -1.62 11.80 -25.44
C PHE A 282 -0.93 13.08 -25.89
N ALA A 283 -0.42 13.85 -24.94
CA ALA A 283 0.20 15.15 -25.20
C ALA A 283 1.62 15.22 -24.65
N GLU A 284 2.40 16.16 -25.17
CA GLU A 284 3.77 16.40 -24.73
C GLU A 284 4.04 17.91 -24.68
N TYR A 285 4.82 18.35 -23.69
CA TYR A 285 5.31 19.72 -23.63
C TYR A 285 6.47 19.92 -24.61
N LEU A 286 6.32 20.87 -25.54
CA LEU A 286 7.38 21.28 -26.46
C LEU A 286 7.77 22.75 -26.27
N PRO A 287 9.05 23.13 -26.48
CA PRO A 287 9.51 24.52 -26.39
C PRO A 287 8.70 25.46 -27.29
N LEU A 288 8.32 26.61 -26.74
CA LEU A 288 7.77 27.70 -27.53
C LEU A 288 8.90 28.57 -28.05
N GLN A 289 8.75 29.06 -29.29
CA GLN A 289 9.67 30.05 -29.82
C GLN A 289 9.61 31.31 -28.96
N SER A 290 10.78 31.84 -28.58
CA SER A 290 10.98 32.86 -27.53
C SER A 290 10.17 34.16 -27.70
N ALA A 291 9.61 34.38 -28.88
CA ALA A 291 8.85 35.56 -29.26
C ALA A 291 7.32 35.36 -29.20
N LEU A 292 6.82 34.16 -28.86
CA LEU A 292 5.40 33.92 -28.62
C LEU A 292 5.02 34.36 -27.21
N ASP A 293 4.66 35.62 -27.06
CA ASP A 293 3.92 36.15 -25.90
C ASP A 293 2.42 35.98 -26.19
N LEU A 294 1.91 34.76 -26.02
CA LEU A 294 0.55 34.40 -26.37
C LEU A 294 -0.12 33.64 -25.23
N ASP A 295 -1.29 34.12 -24.82
CA ASP A 295 -2.29 33.33 -24.11
C ASP A 295 -2.73 32.17 -25.04
N LEU A 296 -1.96 31.08 -25.05
CA LEU A 296 -2.28 29.89 -25.80
C LEU A 296 -3.55 29.26 -25.20
N VAL A 297 -4.63 29.33 -25.95
CA VAL A 297 -5.87 28.66 -25.56
C VAL A 297 -5.91 27.24 -26.13
N PRO A 298 -6.58 26.30 -25.45
CA PRO A 298 -6.77 24.94 -25.95
C PRO A 298 -7.36 24.89 -27.37
N GLY A 299 -6.94 23.89 -28.15
CA GLY A 299 -7.34 23.72 -29.54
C GLY A 299 -6.59 24.60 -30.54
N THR A 300 -5.66 25.44 -30.09
CA THR A 300 -4.82 26.29 -30.94
C THR A 300 -3.88 25.43 -31.79
N VAL A 301 -3.82 25.72 -33.09
CA VAL A 301 -2.97 25.05 -34.07
C VAL A 301 -1.59 25.69 -34.10
N LEU A 302 -0.54 24.89 -33.89
CA LEU A 302 0.86 25.35 -33.85
C LEU A 302 1.70 24.54 -34.83
N GLY A 303 2.58 25.23 -35.56
CA GLY A 303 3.61 24.61 -36.38
C GLY A 303 4.87 24.36 -35.57
N LEU A 304 5.47 23.17 -35.71
CA LEU A 304 6.84 22.92 -35.29
C LEU A 304 7.78 23.48 -36.37
N VAL A 305 8.64 24.42 -35.99
CA VAL A 305 9.65 25.02 -36.87
C VAL A 305 11.02 24.85 -36.21
N GLY A 306 11.81 23.92 -36.75
CA GLY A 306 13.05 23.51 -36.11
C GLY A 306 12.73 22.65 -34.90
N ASN A 307 13.04 23.13 -33.69
CA ASN A 307 12.75 22.43 -32.43
C ASN A 307 11.76 23.20 -31.55
N GLU A 308 11.13 24.26 -32.07
CA GLU A 308 10.24 25.14 -31.32
C GLU A 308 8.87 25.23 -31.99
N LEU A 309 7.83 25.38 -31.17
CA LEU A 309 6.47 25.63 -31.61
C LEU A 309 6.27 27.12 -31.92
N SER A 310 5.56 27.37 -33.01
CA SER A 310 5.24 28.71 -33.50
C SER A 310 3.85 28.73 -34.15
N LEU A 311 3.25 29.91 -34.28
CA LEU A 311 2.05 30.08 -35.10
C LEU A 311 2.34 29.96 -36.61
N ALA A 312 3.63 30.02 -37.01
CA ALA A 312 4.04 29.87 -38.39
C ALA A 312 3.89 28.42 -38.88
N THR A 313 2.75 28.08 -39.49
CA THR A 313 2.49 26.71 -39.96
C THR A 313 2.99 26.43 -41.37
N ALA A 314 3.10 27.45 -42.23
CA ALA A 314 3.43 27.28 -43.66
C ALA A 314 4.76 26.57 -43.92
N THR A 315 5.77 26.79 -43.07
CA THR A 315 7.10 26.15 -43.17
C THR A 315 7.31 25.09 -42.10
N ALA A 316 6.26 24.72 -41.36
CA ALA A 316 6.37 23.78 -40.27
C ALA A 316 6.69 22.38 -40.79
N GLN A 317 7.59 21.68 -40.08
CA GLN A 317 7.84 20.26 -40.37
C GLN A 317 6.61 19.40 -40.04
N ARG A 318 5.84 19.84 -39.05
CA ARG A 318 4.61 19.21 -38.58
C ARG A 318 3.74 20.24 -37.87
N VAL A 319 2.44 20.03 -37.91
CA VAL A 319 1.48 20.83 -37.16
C VAL A 319 0.95 20.02 -35.98
N PHE A 320 0.73 20.71 -34.87
CA PHE A 320 0.20 20.19 -33.61
C PHE A 320 -0.99 21.03 -33.15
N VAL A 321 -1.71 20.53 -32.15
CA VAL A 321 -2.79 21.24 -31.48
C VAL A 321 -2.53 21.29 -30.00
N VAL A 322 -2.74 22.46 -29.38
CA VAL A 322 -2.70 22.62 -27.93
C VAL A 322 -3.78 21.73 -27.30
N SER A 323 -3.36 20.82 -26.42
CA SER A 323 -4.25 19.87 -25.76
C SER A 323 -5.30 20.59 -24.90
N THR A 324 -6.46 19.95 -24.72
CA THR A 324 -7.55 20.46 -23.87
C THR A 324 -7.62 19.76 -22.54
N ALA A 325 -7.37 18.45 -22.53
CA ALA A 325 -7.38 17.61 -21.34
C ALA A 325 -6.59 16.33 -21.66
N ALA A 326 -5.25 16.42 -21.57
CA ALA A 326 -4.40 15.26 -21.80
C ALA A 326 -4.63 14.18 -20.75
N GLY A 327 -4.86 12.95 -21.19
CA GLY A 327 -4.91 11.79 -20.29
C GLY A 327 -3.51 11.35 -19.85
N PHE A 328 -2.51 11.58 -20.71
CA PHE A 328 -1.10 11.32 -20.45
C PHE A 328 -0.26 12.48 -20.97
N VAL A 329 0.70 12.93 -20.17
CA VAL A 329 1.57 14.05 -20.49
C VAL A 329 3.04 13.61 -20.47
N GLY A 330 3.71 13.78 -21.60
CA GLY A 330 5.17 13.66 -21.74
C GLY A 330 5.89 14.99 -21.47
N ASN A 331 7.14 14.89 -21.05
CA ASN A 331 8.05 16.03 -20.86
C ASN A 331 7.53 17.14 -19.91
N ALA A 332 6.62 16.83 -18.99
CA ALA A 332 6.17 17.78 -17.96
C ALA A 332 7.27 18.05 -16.92
N SER A 333 7.37 19.30 -16.44
CA SER A 333 8.22 19.61 -15.29
C SER A 333 7.61 19.09 -13.99
N LEU A 334 8.40 18.39 -13.18
CA LEU A 334 7.98 17.99 -11.83
C LEU A 334 7.78 19.20 -10.88
N ASN A 335 8.30 20.37 -11.25
CA ASN A 335 8.20 21.60 -10.45
C ASN A 335 7.23 22.63 -11.06
N GLY A 336 6.55 22.31 -12.16
CA GLY A 336 5.54 23.18 -12.78
C GLY A 336 6.08 24.40 -13.54
N ASP A 337 7.38 24.45 -13.84
CA ASP A 337 8.00 25.51 -14.65
C ASP A 337 7.84 25.24 -16.15
N ASP A 338 6.60 25.30 -16.64
CA ASP A 338 6.22 24.99 -18.04
C ASP A 338 5.96 26.26 -18.88
N ASP A 339 6.17 27.47 -18.35
CA ASP A 339 5.79 28.76 -18.99
C ASP A 339 6.44 29.01 -20.37
N ALA A 340 7.61 28.42 -20.63
CA ALA A 340 8.31 28.52 -21.92
C ALA A 340 7.94 27.38 -22.91
N ARG A 341 6.87 26.62 -22.63
CA ARG A 341 6.47 25.44 -23.38
C ARG A 341 4.96 25.42 -23.61
N ALA A 342 4.52 24.64 -24.59
CA ALA A 342 3.10 24.37 -24.82
C ALA A 342 2.84 22.87 -24.78
N LEU A 343 1.75 22.49 -24.11
CA LEU A 343 1.25 21.13 -24.08
C LEU A 343 0.48 20.86 -25.37
N VAL A 344 1.04 20.05 -26.26
CA VAL A 344 0.42 19.74 -27.56
C VAL A 344 0.12 18.26 -27.71
N ALA A 345 -1.03 17.96 -28.31
CA ALA A 345 -1.49 16.60 -28.54
C ALA A 345 -0.76 15.96 -29.73
N PHE A 346 -0.27 14.74 -29.52
CA PHE A 346 0.34 13.92 -30.56
C PHE A 346 -0.68 12.99 -31.20
N MET A 347 -1.60 12.46 -30.38
CA MET A 347 -2.67 11.59 -30.83
C MET A 347 -3.84 11.59 -29.86
N GLY A 348 -5.02 11.23 -30.37
CA GLY A 348 -6.25 11.09 -29.59
C GLY A 348 -7.34 12.02 -30.08
N GLN A 349 -8.38 12.18 -29.26
CA GLN A 349 -9.54 13.01 -29.60
C GLN A 349 -9.36 14.40 -28.99
N VAL A 350 -9.15 15.40 -29.84
CA VAL A 350 -8.83 16.77 -29.42
C VAL A 350 -9.79 17.75 -30.09
N PRO A 351 -10.44 18.65 -29.34
CA PRO A 351 -11.13 19.80 -29.91
C PRO A 351 -10.13 20.74 -30.62
N VAL A 352 -10.32 20.99 -31.91
CA VAL A 352 -9.47 21.87 -32.72
C VAL A 352 -10.23 23.14 -33.06
N ARG A 353 -9.55 24.29 -33.03
CA ARG A 353 -10.14 25.56 -33.48
C ARG A 353 -10.18 25.61 -35.00
N VAL A 354 -11.38 25.56 -35.58
CA VAL A 354 -11.61 25.55 -37.04
C VAL A 354 -12.36 26.79 -37.48
N ARG A 355 -12.01 27.33 -38.65
CA ARG A 355 -12.69 28.43 -39.31
C ARG A 355 -13.54 27.91 -40.46
N GLY A 356 -14.83 28.26 -40.43
CA GLY A 356 -15.79 27.89 -41.48
C GLY A 356 -16.38 26.49 -41.31
N PRO A 357 -17.24 26.07 -42.25
CA PRO A 357 -17.98 24.82 -42.15
C PRO A 357 -17.06 23.60 -42.24
N VAL A 358 -17.44 22.53 -41.51
CA VAL A 358 -16.73 21.25 -41.45
C VAL A 358 -17.75 20.12 -41.59
N GLN A 359 -17.44 19.10 -42.39
CA GLN A 359 -18.17 17.85 -42.40
C GLN A 359 -17.38 16.77 -41.67
N ALA A 360 -18.10 15.87 -40.99
CA ALA A 360 -17.48 14.70 -40.37
C ALA A 360 -16.75 13.88 -41.45
N GLY A 361 -15.50 13.54 -41.20
CA GLY A 361 -14.62 12.87 -42.14
C GLY A 361 -13.69 13.81 -42.94
N ASP A 362 -13.92 15.13 -42.93
CA ASP A 362 -13.00 16.10 -43.52
C ASP A 362 -11.64 16.05 -42.83
N LEU A 363 -10.58 16.34 -43.60
CA LEU A 363 -9.27 16.59 -43.02
C LEU A 363 -9.22 18.03 -42.53
N LEU A 364 -8.68 18.23 -41.34
CA LEU A 364 -8.35 19.56 -40.84
C LEU A 364 -6.90 19.85 -41.15
N ILE A 365 -6.65 20.94 -41.86
CA ILE A 365 -5.30 21.46 -42.14
C ILE A 365 -5.14 22.83 -41.49
N ALA A 366 -3.91 23.23 -41.17
CA ALA A 366 -3.64 24.58 -40.70
C ALA A 366 -4.16 25.65 -41.67
N SER A 367 -4.72 26.74 -41.15
CA SER A 367 -5.29 27.83 -41.97
C SER A 367 -4.26 28.54 -42.85
N GLY A 368 -2.97 28.48 -42.47
CA GLY A 368 -1.87 29.23 -43.09
C GLY A 368 -1.88 30.73 -42.76
N LEU A 369 -2.83 31.20 -41.95
CA LEU A 369 -2.95 32.61 -41.54
C LEU A 369 -2.10 32.95 -40.31
N ASN A 370 -1.41 31.95 -39.75
CA ASN A 370 -0.68 32.05 -38.48
C ASN A 370 -1.58 32.57 -37.33
N ASP A 371 -2.85 32.19 -37.33
CA ASP A 371 -3.88 32.65 -36.38
C ASP A 371 -4.30 31.56 -35.37
N GLY A 372 -3.61 30.42 -35.40
CA GLY A 372 -3.87 29.31 -34.50
C GLY A 372 -5.12 28.50 -34.85
N THR A 373 -5.64 28.64 -36.07
CA THR A 373 -6.83 27.91 -36.53
C THR A 373 -6.53 26.93 -37.66
N ALA A 374 -7.44 25.97 -37.84
CA ALA A 374 -7.50 25.07 -38.98
C ALA A 374 -8.65 25.45 -39.92
N ILE A 375 -8.64 24.86 -41.11
CA ILE A 375 -9.74 24.85 -42.08
C ILE A 375 -10.03 23.42 -42.52
N ALA A 376 -11.27 23.14 -42.90
CA ALA A 376 -11.64 21.85 -43.47
C ALA A 376 -11.14 21.72 -44.91
N LEU A 377 -10.63 20.53 -45.23
CA LEU A 377 -10.20 20.10 -46.54
C LEU A 377 -10.90 18.78 -46.86
N ASN A 378 -11.65 18.78 -47.96
CA ASN A 378 -12.20 17.54 -48.48
C ASN A 378 -11.03 16.59 -48.83
N PRO A 379 -11.02 15.33 -48.36
CA PRO A 379 -9.88 14.42 -48.56
C PRO A 379 -9.47 14.25 -50.03
N THR A 380 -10.41 14.39 -50.98
CA THR A 380 -10.14 14.27 -52.42
C THR A 380 -9.31 15.43 -53.00
N LEU A 381 -9.19 16.55 -52.28
CA LEU A 381 -8.43 17.73 -52.67
C LEU A 381 -7.03 17.76 -52.04
N LEU A 382 -6.62 16.69 -51.34
CA LEU A 382 -5.35 16.64 -50.65
C LEU A 382 -4.18 16.55 -51.64
N THR A 383 -3.18 17.40 -51.42
CA THR A 383 -1.93 17.43 -52.22
C THR A 383 -0.72 17.16 -51.33
N PRO A 384 0.43 16.74 -51.90
CA PRO A 384 1.66 16.53 -51.13
C PRO A 384 2.09 17.76 -50.31
N ALA A 385 1.83 18.98 -50.82
CA ALA A 385 2.15 20.21 -50.12
C ALA A 385 1.25 20.47 -48.89
N LEU A 386 -0.01 20.01 -48.94
CA LEU A 386 -0.96 20.16 -47.84
C LEU A 386 -0.84 19.03 -46.79
N ALA A 387 -0.19 17.92 -47.14
CA ALA A 387 -0.04 16.77 -46.26
C ALA A 387 0.71 17.10 -44.95
N THR A 388 1.72 17.98 -45.00
CA THR A 388 2.47 18.42 -43.81
C THR A 388 1.67 19.37 -42.91
N GLN A 389 0.55 19.90 -43.41
CA GLN A 389 -0.32 20.82 -42.69
C GLN A 389 -1.47 20.11 -41.99
N ILE A 390 -1.61 18.79 -42.15
CA ILE A 390 -2.69 18.01 -41.54
C ILE A 390 -2.56 18.04 -40.02
N VAL A 391 -3.65 18.46 -39.39
CA VAL A 391 -3.87 18.40 -37.95
C VAL A 391 -4.49 17.05 -37.57
N GLY A 392 -5.51 16.63 -38.31
CA GLY A 392 -6.24 15.38 -38.06
C GLY A 392 -7.52 15.28 -38.88
N GLN A 393 -8.39 14.34 -38.53
CA GLN A 393 -9.68 14.13 -39.19
C GLN A 393 -10.83 14.57 -38.27
N ALA A 394 -11.77 15.34 -38.81
CA ALA A 394 -12.97 15.76 -38.08
C ALA A 394 -13.87 14.56 -37.76
N LEU A 395 -14.24 14.40 -36.49
CA LEU A 395 -15.16 13.35 -36.02
C LEU A 395 -16.63 13.81 -36.02
N GLU A 396 -16.86 15.11 -36.18
CA GLU A 396 -18.18 15.73 -36.17
C GLU A 396 -18.29 16.80 -37.26
N SER A 397 -19.53 17.20 -37.57
CA SER A 397 -19.82 18.26 -38.53
C SER A 397 -20.20 19.55 -37.80
N SER A 398 -19.84 20.70 -38.36
CA SER A 398 -20.32 21.99 -37.90
C SER A 398 -20.55 22.96 -39.05
N ALA A 399 -21.66 23.70 -39.00
CA ALA A 399 -22.06 24.65 -40.04
C ALA A 399 -21.70 26.11 -39.71
N GLY A 400 -20.95 26.36 -38.63
CA GLY A 400 -20.61 27.71 -38.18
C GLY A 400 -19.65 28.44 -39.12
N ASP A 401 -19.94 29.71 -39.40
CA ASP A 401 -19.07 30.61 -40.17
C ASP A 401 -17.97 31.27 -39.31
N SER A 402 -18.10 31.21 -37.98
CA SER A 402 -17.12 31.71 -37.00
C SER A 402 -16.11 30.63 -36.58
N ILE A 403 -15.06 31.04 -35.84
CA ILE A 403 -14.14 30.08 -35.21
C ILE A 403 -14.91 29.21 -34.20
N GLN A 404 -14.78 27.90 -34.32
CA GLN A 404 -15.47 26.89 -33.52
C GLN A 404 -14.53 25.77 -33.10
N LEU A 405 -14.86 25.06 -32.04
CA LEU A 405 -14.15 23.84 -31.65
C LEU A 405 -14.78 22.64 -32.35
N VAL A 406 -13.97 21.82 -33.00
CA VAL A 406 -14.39 20.60 -33.69
C VAL A 406 -13.59 19.43 -33.14
N MET A 407 -14.28 18.41 -32.64
CA MET A 407 -13.64 17.18 -32.20
C MET A 407 -12.91 16.50 -33.36
N THR A 408 -11.62 16.31 -33.17
CA THR A 408 -10.71 15.86 -34.21
C THR A 408 -9.90 14.68 -33.72
N LEU A 409 -9.80 13.65 -34.55
CA LEU A 409 -8.86 12.57 -34.33
C LEU A 409 -7.48 13.02 -34.80
N VAL A 410 -6.64 13.42 -33.84
CA VAL A 410 -5.26 13.85 -34.05
C VAL A 410 -4.33 12.62 -34.09
N GLY A 411 -3.24 12.71 -34.84
CA GLY A 411 -2.20 11.67 -34.87
C GLY A 411 -2.48 10.50 -35.81
N GLN A 412 -3.52 10.58 -36.65
CA GLN A 412 -3.72 9.62 -37.74
C GLN A 412 -2.49 9.64 -38.66
N PRO A 413 -1.87 8.48 -38.93
CA PRO A 413 -0.81 8.43 -39.91
C PRO A 413 -1.44 8.67 -41.28
N THR A 414 -0.80 9.50 -42.09
CA THR A 414 -1.15 9.80 -43.49
C THR A 414 -1.04 8.56 -44.40
N ASP A 415 -1.11 7.34 -43.88
CA ASP A 415 -0.85 6.08 -44.58
C ASP A 415 -1.88 5.84 -45.69
N LEU A 416 -3.14 6.17 -45.43
CA LEU A 416 -4.19 6.18 -46.46
C LEU A 416 -3.88 7.19 -47.58
N PHE A 417 -3.28 8.33 -47.24
CA PHE A 417 -2.86 9.35 -48.20
C PHE A 417 -1.64 8.90 -49.00
N TRP A 418 -0.60 8.36 -48.37
CA TRP A 418 0.57 7.87 -49.10
C TRP A 418 0.20 6.69 -49.99
N ALA A 419 -0.64 5.76 -49.53
CA ALA A 419 -1.09 4.64 -50.36
C ALA A 419 -1.86 5.10 -51.61
N THR A 420 -2.76 6.08 -51.47
CA THR A 420 -3.49 6.64 -52.62
C THR A 420 -2.60 7.47 -53.53
N LEU A 421 -1.74 8.32 -52.99
CA LEU A 421 -0.79 9.12 -53.77
C LEU A 421 0.23 8.24 -54.52
N LEU A 422 0.75 7.19 -53.87
CA LEU A 422 1.65 6.21 -54.51
C LEU A 422 0.93 5.44 -55.60
N ALA A 423 -0.34 5.06 -55.40
CA ALA A 423 -1.14 4.39 -56.42
C ALA A 423 -1.40 5.31 -57.64
N ASP A 424 -1.76 6.57 -57.41
CA ASP A 424 -2.01 7.53 -58.49
C ASP A 424 -0.73 7.88 -59.25
N THR A 425 0.39 8.06 -58.54
CA THR A 425 1.69 8.30 -59.18
C THR A 425 2.16 7.08 -59.97
N GLN A 426 1.96 5.85 -59.46
CA GLN A 426 2.23 4.62 -60.21
C GLN A 426 1.36 4.53 -61.48
N ALA A 427 0.07 4.89 -61.39
CA ALA A 427 -0.83 4.91 -62.55
C ALA A 427 -0.39 5.95 -63.60
N GLN A 428 0.02 7.14 -63.18
CA GLN A 428 0.56 8.16 -64.08
C GLN A 428 1.89 7.74 -64.71
N LEU A 429 2.75 7.05 -63.96
CA LEU A 429 4.02 6.52 -64.48
C LEU A 429 3.76 5.47 -65.56
N ALA A 430 2.81 4.56 -65.32
CA ALA A 430 2.42 3.53 -66.29
C ALA A 430 1.81 4.13 -67.58
N ASP A 431 1.02 5.21 -67.47
CA ASP A 431 0.51 5.93 -68.65
C ASP A 431 1.64 6.59 -69.45
N LEU A 432 2.59 7.24 -68.77
CA LEU A 432 3.77 7.83 -69.40
C LEU A 432 4.64 6.80 -70.10
N GLU A 433 4.88 5.65 -69.46
CA GLU A 433 5.61 4.51 -70.06
C GLU A 433 4.89 3.97 -71.30
N ALA A 434 3.56 3.81 -71.26
CA ALA A 434 2.77 3.38 -72.41
C ALA A 434 2.84 4.38 -73.57
N ARG A 435 2.81 5.69 -73.28
CA ARG A 435 2.93 6.75 -74.30
C ARG A 435 4.34 6.81 -74.90
N LEU A 436 5.38 6.58 -74.10
CA LEU A 436 6.77 6.47 -74.58
C LEU A 436 6.93 5.28 -75.51
N ALA A 437 6.43 4.10 -75.13
CA ALA A 437 6.48 2.90 -75.97
C ALA A 437 5.78 3.11 -77.32
N ALA A 438 4.60 3.73 -77.33
CA ALA A 438 3.87 4.05 -78.56
C ALA A 438 4.61 5.05 -79.46
N LEU A 439 5.39 5.97 -78.86
CA LEU A 439 6.16 6.97 -79.60
C LEU A 439 7.47 6.37 -80.17
N GLU A 440 8.09 5.46 -79.43
CA GLU A 440 9.22 4.65 -79.91
C GLU A 440 8.81 3.75 -81.07
N GLU A 441 7.64 3.11 -81.00
CA GLU A 441 7.08 2.30 -82.09
C GLU A 441 6.77 3.15 -83.33
N ALA A 442 6.16 4.33 -83.17
CA ALA A 442 5.91 5.25 -84.27
C ALA A 442 7.19 5.79 -84.94
N LEU A 443 8.25 6.03 -84.17
CA LEU A 443 9.56 6.45 -84.70
C LEU A 443 10.29 5.32 -85.43
N LEU A 444 10.13 4.07 -85.00
CA LEU A 444 10.63 2.89 -85.71
C LEU A 444 9.91 2.71 -87.04
N ASP A 445 8.58 2.86 -87.07
CA ASP A 445 7.78 2.79 -88.29
C ASP A 445 8.14 3.91 -89.29
N GLU A 446 8.40 5.13 -88.82
CA GLU A 446 8.92 6.23 -89.69
C GLU A 446 10.33 5.97 -90.21
N ALA A 447 11.20 5.34 -89.41
CA ALA A 447 12.56 4.98 -89.84
C ALA A 447 12.58 3.84 -90.87
N GLU A 448 11.63 2.91 -90.79
CA GLU A 448 11.42 1.88 -91.81
C GLU A 448 10.80 2.46 -93.10
N ALA A 449 9.85 3.39 -92.98
CA ALA A 449 9.26 4.08 -94.13
C ALA A 449 10.21 5.07 -94.85
N GLY A 450 11.27 5.53 -94.17
CA GLY A 450 12.30 6.42 -94.74
C GLY A 450 13.45 5.70 -95.46
N ASN A 451 13.47 4.36 -95.47
CA ASN A 451 14.50 3.52 -96.10
C ASN A 451 14.01 2.76 -97.35
N GLU A 452 12.77 2.99 -97.79
CA GLU A 452 12.26 2.66 -99.14
C GLU A 452 12.39 3.86 -100.09
#